data_AF-A0A4Y8CK56-F1
#
_entry.id   AF-A0A4Y8CK56-F1
#
_cell.length_a   1.000
_cell.length_b   1.000
_cell.length_c   1.000
_cell.angle_alpha   90.00
_cell.angle_beta   90.00
_cell.angle_gamma   90.00
#
_symmetry.space_group_name_H-M   'P 1'
#
loop_
_entity.id
_entity.type
_entity.pdbx_description
1 polymer ?
#
loop_
_entity_poly.entity_id
_entity_poly.type
_entity_poly.pdbx_seq_one_letter_code
_entity_poly.pdbx_strand_id
1 'polypeptide(L)'
;MPIHTAGAWEGKDGKLYMESSRVHDNAFSFFPPDDGRMPNPDTKGNFSRLEFDLSQPSGSKIQDPLVVLDIPCEFPRIDERFMTKEYEWVFLDVFIPEQGDGKSNIFQGLNGLAMHNNKTSETRYFYAGQDSHVQEPIFIPRSTDSKEGDGWVMAMIERRIANRCDLVVIDTRDFEKAIAIVGLPFHIKAQIHGNWVEATETRGTKSLVREMETIEISGKGALEPMA
;
A
#
# COMPACT_ATOMS: atom_id res chain seq x y z
N MET A 1 -17.02 6.19 -7.51
CA MET A 1 -15.80 7.00 -7.58
C MET A 1 -14.59 6.09 -7.62
N PRO A 2 -13.90 5.95 -8.78
CA PRO A 2 -12.54 5.41 -8.79
C PRO A 2 -11.61 6.38 -8.04
N ILE A 3 -10.62 5.86 -7.29
CA ILE A 3 -9.66 6.69 -6.53
C ILE A 3 -8.25 6.46 -7.07
N HIS A 4 -7.60 5.36 -6.68
CA HIS A 4 -6.25 5.01 -7.11
C HIS A 4 -6.28 3.87 -8.12
N THR A 5 -5.41 3.99 -9.12
CA THR A 5 -5.25 3.01 -10.18
C THR A 5 -4.06 2.11 -9.87
N ALA A 6 -4.28 0.80 -9.93
CA ALA A 6 -3.21 -0.18 -9.77
C ALA A 6 -2.39 -0.34 -11.06
N GLY A 7 -3.09 -0.42 -12.19
CA GLY A 7 -2.50 -0.53 -13.50
C GLY A 7 -3.55 -0.49 -14.60
N ALA A 8 -3.09 -0.23 -15.83
CA ALA A 8 -3.87 -0.26 -17.05
C ALA A 8 -3.03 -0.89 -18.16
N TRP A 9 -3.67 -1.62 -19.08
CA TRP A 9 -2.99 -2.34 -20.16
C TRP A 9 -3.90 -2.54 -21.37
N GLU A 10 -3.28 -2.72 -22.53
CA GLU A 10 -3.96 -3.20 -23.73
C GLU A 10 -4.05 -4.73 -23.70
N GLY A 11 -5.25 -5.27 -23.76
CA GLY A 11 -5.51 -6.70 -23.83
C GLY A 11 -5.21 -7.28 -25.21
N LYS A 12 -5.00 -8.59 -25.28
CA LYS A 12 -4.79 -9.32 -26.55
C LYS A 12 -6.02 -9.27 -27.48
N ASP A 13 -7.18 -8.96 -26.93
CA ASP A 13 -8.44 -8.74 -27.65
C ASP A 13 -8.57 -7.31 -28.22
N GLY A 14 -7.56 -6.46 -28.02
CA GLY A 14 -7.53 -5.09 -28.54
C GLY A 14 -8.29 -4.07 -27.69
N LYS A 15 -8.76 -4.46 -26.50
CA LYS A 15 -9.43 -3.56 -25.56
C LYS A 15 -8.45 -2.98 -24.54
N LEU A 16 -8.80 -1.84 -23.96
CA LEU A 16 -8.06 -1.25 -22.85
C LEU A 16 -8.69 -1.71 -21.53
N TYR A 17 -7.85 -2.14 -20.60
CA TYR A 17 -8.25 -2.53 -19.25
C TYR A 17 -7.63 -1.56 -18.22
N MET A 18 -8.35 -1.30 -17.14
CA MET A 18 -7.86 -0.51 -16.01
C MET A 18 -8.41 -1.09 -14.72
N GLU A 19 -7.55 -1.29 -13.72
CA GLU A 19 -7.99 -1.67 -12.37
C GLU A 19 -7.81 -0.53 -11.38
N SER A 20 -8.85 -0.26 -10.62
CA SER A 20 -8.91 0.85 -9.67
C SER A 20 -9.62 0.44 -8.40
N SER A 21 -9.17 0.98 -7.27
CA SER A 21 -10.01 1.06 -6.07
C SER A 21 -11.22 1.92 -6.40
N ARG A 22 -12.40 1.50 -5.96
CA ARG A 22 -13.68 2.15 -6.23
C ARG A 22 -14.48 2.26 -4.95
N VAL A 23 -14.85 3.48 -4.60
CA VAL A 23 -15.82 3.79 -3.55
C VAL A 23 -17.16 4.11 -4.18
N HIS A 24 -18.26 3.60 -3.63
CA HIS A 24 -19.59 3.67 -4.26
C HIS A 24 -20.28 5.04 -4.10
N ASP A 25 -19.77 5.90 -3.21
CA ASP A 25 -20.18 7.29 -3.01
C ASP A 25 -18.93 8.20 -2.95
N ASN A 26 -19.05 9.42 -2.42
CA ASN A 26 -17.93 10.35 -2.21
C ASN A 26 -16.94 9.83 -1.15
N ALA A 27 -15.70 9.53 -1.58
CA ALA A 27 -14.61 9.11 -0.69
C ALA A 27 -13.99 10.25 0.14
N PHE A 28 -14.29 11.50 -0.22
CA PHE A 28 -13.70 12.68 0.40
C PHE A 28 -14.80 13.56 0.97
N SER A 29 -15.36 13.14 2.10
CA SER A 29 -16.45 13.87 2.78
C SER A 29 -16.09 15.30 3.19
N PHE A 30 -14.79 15.59 3.34
CA PHE A 30 -14.24 16.94 3.55
C PHE A 30 -14.25 17.82 2.29
N PHE A 31 -14.56 17.26 1.13
CA PHE A 31 -14.92 17.96 -0.11
C PHE A 31 -16.35 17.59 -0.50
N PRO A 32 -17.36 18.14 0.21
CA PRO A 32 -18.75 17.84 -0.09
C PRO A 32 -19.19 18.52 -1.40
N PRO A 33 -20.23 17.98 -2.07
CA PRO A 33 -20.94 18.68 -3.14
C PRO A 33 -21.57 20.00 -2.66
N ASP A 34 -21.92 20.87 -3.61
CA ASP A 34 -22.55 22.18 -3.34
C ASP A 34 -23.86 22.08 -2.54
N ASP A 35 -24.57 20.95 -2.63
CA ASP A 35 -25.80 20.68 -1.88
C ASP A 35 -25.56 20.21 -0.44
N GLY A 36 -24.29 20.09 -0.02
CA GLY A 36 -23.87 19.69 1.32
C GLY A 36 -24.13 18.21 1.65
N ARG A 37 -24.50 17.37 0.67
CA ARG A 37 -24.77 15.95 0.91
C ARG A 37 -23.51 15.22 1.38
N MET A 38 -23.61 14.60 2.55
CA MET A 38 -22.56 13.70 3.07
C MET A 38 -22.68 12.31 2.45
N PRO A 39 -21.56 11.56 2.31
CA PRO A 39 -21.61 10.20 1.81
C PRO A 39 -22.43 9.30 2.73
N ASN A 40 -23.09 8.29 2.15
CA ASN A 40 -23.81 7.29 2.93
C ASN A 40 -22.86 6.61 3.93
N PRO A 41 -23.20 6.48 5.24
CA PRO A 41 -22.37 5.75 6.21
C PRO A 41 -22.10 4.29 5.79
N ASP A 42 -23.02 3.67 5.04
CA ASP A 42 -22.92 2.30 4.53
C ASP A 42 -22.20 2.24 3.16
N THR A 43 -21.47 3.29 2.79
CA THR A 43 -20.70 3.34 1.54
C THR A 43 -19.74 2.17 1.47
N LYS A 44 -19.86 1.40 0.40
CA LYS A 44 -18.97 0.27 0.10
C LYS A 44 -17.78 0.73 -0.73
N GLY A 45 -16.68 0.00 -0.59
CA GLY A 45 -15.53 0.07 -1.48
C GLY A 45 -15.18 -1.32 -1.99
N ASN A 46 -14.62 -1.38 -3.19
CA ASN A 46 -14.10 -2.60 -3.78
C ASN A 46 -12.95 -2.29 -4.74
N PHE A 47 -12.25 -3.31 -5.20
CA PHE A 47 -11.28 -3.22 -6.28
C PHE A 47 -11.93 -3.77 -7.55
N SER A 48 -11.95 -2.97 -8.62
CA SER A 48 -12.69 -3.28 -9.84
C SER A 48 -11.84 -3.12 -11.09
N ARG A 49 -12.07 -3.99 -12.08
CA ARG A 49 -11.55 -3.91 -13.44
C ARG A 49 -12.58 -3.30 -14.38
N LEU A 50 -12.19 -2.23 -15.05
CA LEU A 50 -12.94 -1.59 -16.13
C LEU A 50 -12.41 -2.06 -17.48
N GLU A 51 -13.32 -2.23 -18.43
CA GLU A 51 -13.02 -2.58 -19.82
C GLU A 51 -13.50 -1.45 -20.74
N PHE A 52 -12.63 -1.03 -21.65
CA PHE A 52 -12.90 -0.02 -22.65
C PHE A 52 -12.66 -0.58 -24.05
N ASP A 53 -13.74 -0.69 -24.82
CA ASP A 53 -13.66 -0.99 -26.26
C ASP A 53 -13.46 0.33 -27.03
N LEU A 54 -12.22 0.57 -27.45
CA LEU A 54 -11.83 1.79 -28.16
C LEU A 54 -12.36 1.85 -29.60
N SER A 55 -12.98 0.78 -30.11
CA SER A 55 -13.68 0.79 -31.41
C SER A 55 -15.05 1.47 -31.33
N GLN A 56 -15.60 1.66 -30.12
CA GLN A 56 -16.88 2.31 -29.92
C GLN A 56 -16.78 3.85 -30.06
N PRO A 57 -17.84 4.53 -30.53
CA PRO A 57 -17.87 5.98 -30.59
C PRO A 57 -17.68 6.64 -29.21
N SER A 58 -17.11 7.85 -29.17
CA SER A 58 -17.04 8.65 -27.94
C SER A 58 -18.42 8.85 -27.30
N GLY A 59 -18.50 8.76 -25.97
CA GLY A 59 -19.76 8.84 -25.23
C GLY A 59 -20.54 7.53 -25.16
N SER A 60 -20.00 6.43 -25.71
CA SER A 60 -20.57 5.10 -25.53
C SER A 60 -20.54 4.69 -24.06
N LYS A 61 -21.53 3.88 -23.67
CA LYS A 61 -21.56 3.29 -22.33
C LYS A 61 -20.58 2.12 -22.27
N ILE A 62 -19.82 2.04 -21.19
CA ILE A 62 -19.02 0.87 -20.87
C ILE A 62 -19.87 -0.16 -20.11
N GLN A 63 -19.42 -1.41 -20.11
CA GLN A 63 -20.02 -2.45 -19.27
C GLN A 63 -19.80 -2.15 -17.79
N ASP A 64 -20.61 -2.78 -16.93
CA ASP A 64 -20.38 -2.72 -15.49
C ASP A 64 -18.99 -3.30 -15.15
N PRO A 65 -18.21 -2.68 -14.26
CA PRO A 65 -16.88 -3.17 -13.90
C PRO A 65 -16.94 -4.57 -13.30
N LEU A 66 -15.96 -5.41 -13.65
CA LEU A 66 -15.73 -6.68 -12.97
C LEU A 66 -15.19 -6.38 -11.57
N VAL A 67 -15.85 -6.88 -10.52
CA VAL A 67 -15.35 -6.78 -9.15
C VAL A 67 -14.26 -7.84 -8.95
N VAL A 68 -13.02 -7.39 -8.76
CA VAL A 68 -11.83 -8.24 -8.57
C VAL A 68 -11.72 -8.62 -7.09
N LEU A 69 -11.97 -7.67 -6.20
CA LEU A 69 -11.99 -7.90 -4.76
C LEU A 69 -13.16 -7.13 -4.13
N ASP A 70 -14.13 -7.86 -3.57
CA ASP A 70 -15.37 -7.29 -2.99
C ASP A 70 -15.26 -7.03 -1.49
N ILE A 71 -14.20 -6.33 -1.07
CA ILE A 71 -14.05 -5.80 0.29
C ILE A 71 -13.55 -4.35 0.25
N PRO A 72 -13.79 -3.55 1.29
CA PRO A 72 -13.26 -2.19 1.34
C PRO A 72 -11.73 -2.22 1.27
N CYS A 73 -11.18 -1.56 0.26
CA CYS A 73 -9.76 -1.59 -0.05
C CYS A 73 -9.30 -0.31 -0.77
N GLU A 74 -8.00 -0.03 -0.69
CA GLU A 74 -7.37 1.18 -1.22
C GLU A 74 -5.86 0.98 -1.40
N PHE A 75 -5.17 1.99 -1.93
CA PHE A 75 -3.73 2.05 -2.15
C PHE A 75 -3.16 0.82 -2.88
N PRO A 76 -3.69 0.49 -4.07
CA PRO A 76 -3.24 -0.68 -4.78
C PRO A 76 -1.86 -0.48 -5.40
N ARG A 77 -1.05 -1.53 -5.32
CA ARG A 77 0.32 -1.60 -5.82
C ARG A 77 0.50 -2.90 -6.60
N ILE A 78 1.33 -2.83 -7.63
CA ILE A 78 1.71 -3.98 -8.45
C ILE A 78 3.23 -4.13 -8.40
N ASP A 79 3.72 -5.20 -9.01
CA ASP A 79 5.12 -5.26 -9.41
C ASP A 79 5.38 -4.20 -10.50
N GLU A 80 6.06 -3.11 -10.15
CA GLU A 80 6.22 -1.96 -11.03
C GLU A 80 7.03 -2.27 -12.31
N ARG A 81 7.73 -3.41 -12.39
CA ARG A 81 8.33 -3.93 -13.63
C ARG A 81 7.28 -4.24 -14.71
N PHE A 82 6.02 -4.37 -14.30
CA PHE A 82 4.84 -4.66 -15.12
C PHE A 82 3.91 -3.45 -15.27
N MET A 83 4.33 -2.25 -14.85
CA MET A 83 3.57 -1.03 -15.12
C MET A 83 3.27 -0.91 -16.62
N THR A 84 2.04 -0.53 -16.96
CA THR A 84 1.49 -0.45 -18.34
C THR A 84 1.32 -1.79 -19.07
N LYS A 85 1.53 -2.93 -18.39
CA LYS A 85 1.34 -4.28 -18.94
C LYS A 85 0.27 -5.02 -18.16
N GLU A 86 -0.27 -6.08 -18.77
CA GLU A 86 -1.09 -7.03 -18.04
C GLU A 86 -0.26 -7.64 -16.90
N TYR A 87 -0.81 -7.61 -15.68
CA TYR A 87 -0.16 -8.05 -14.47
C TYR A 87 -1.02 -9.11 -13.76
N GLU A 88 -0.34 -10.06 -13.14
CA GLU A 88 -0.89 -11.17 -12.38
C GLU A 88 -1.13 -10.83 -10.91
N TRP A 89 -0.32 -9.97 -10.28
CA TRP A 89 -0.38 -9.75 -8.83
C TRP A 89 -0.67 -8.29 -8.45
N VAL A 90 -1.61 -8.09 -7.52
CA VAL A 90 -1.87 -6.80 -6.87
C VAL A 90 -1.81 -6.95 -5.35
N PHE A 91 -1.23 -5.94 -4.72
CA PHE A 91 -1.11 -5.78 -3.28
C PHE A 91 -1.84 -4.50 -2.87
N LEU A 92 -2.70 -4.55 -1.87
CA LEU A 92 -3.51 -3.39 -1.50
C LEU A 92 -3.91 -3.43 -0.04
N ASP A 93 -4.11 -2.24 0.55
CA ASP A 93 -4.69 -2.12 1.87
C ASP A 93 -6.15 -2.55 1.85
N VAL A 94 -6.57 -3.22 2.92
CA VAL A 94 -7.92 -3.73 3.05
C VAL A 94 -8.46 -3.54 4.47
N PHE A 95 -9.78 -3.52 4.56
CA PHE A 95 -10.48 -3.74 5.81
C PHE A 95 -10.99 -5.19 5.86
N ILE A 96 -10.34 -6.03 6.68
CA ILE A 96 -10.72 -7.42 6.95
C ILE A 96 -11.84 -7.41 7.99
N PRO A 97 -13.11 -7.68 7.61
CA PRO A 97 -14.27 -7.43 8.47
C PRO A 97 -14.31 -8.32 9.73
N GLU A 98 -13.89 -9.57 9.60
CA GLU A 98 -13.90 -10.57 10.68
C GLU A 98 -12.92 -10.25 11.82
N GLN A 99 -12.02 -9.29 11.59
CA GLN A 99 -10.95 -8.90 12.50
C GLN A 99 -11.06 -7.43 12.96
N GLY A 100 -12.18 -6.77 12.65
CA GLY A 100 -12.49 -5.39 13.04
C GLY A 100 -13.63 -5.31 14.06
N ASP A 101 -13.95 -4.09 14.51
CA ASP A 101 -15.09 -3.80 15.39
C ASP A 101 -16.46 -3.81 14.67
N GLY A 102 -16.47 -4.22 13.40
CA GLY A 102 -17.63 -4.27 12.52
C GLY A 102 -18.15 -2.90 12.06
N LYS A 103 -17.49 -1.80 12.44
CA LYS A 103 -17.93 -0.43 12.15
C LYS A 103 -16.96 0.34 11.27
N SER A 104 -15.72 -0.13 11.17
CA SER A 104 -14.70 0.54 10.37
C SER A 104 -14.80 0.17 8.89
N ASN A 105 -14.60 1.17 8.03
CA ASN A 105 -14.57 1.06 6.58
C ASN A 105 -13.31 1.82 6.09
N ILE A 106 -13.12 2.00 4.77
CA ILE A 106 -11.95 2.72 4.21
C ILE A 106 -11.70 4.07 4.92
N PHE A 107 -12.77 4.75 5.37
CA PHE A 107 -12.68 6.07 6.00
C PHE A 107 -12.26 6.04 7.48
N GLN A 108 -12.36 4.88 8.13
CA GLN A 108 -12.08 4.71 9.56
C GLN A 108 -10.76 3.95 9.82
N GLY A 109 -10.08 3.53 8.75
CA GLY A 109 -8.78 2.87 8.81
C GLY A 109 -8.80 1.48 8.15
N LEU A 110 -7.70 1.15 7.46
CA LEU A 110 -7.47 -0.15 6.86
C LEU A 110 -6.64 -0.98 7.85
N ASN A 111 -6.99 -2.25 8.05
CA ASN A 111 -6.47 -3.08 9.15
C ASN A 111 -5.63 -4.27 8.68
N GLY A 112 -5.40 -4.38 7.36
CA GLY A 112 -4.62 -5.44 6.77
C GLY A 112 -4.22 -5.16 5.33
N LEU A 113 -3.52 -6.12 4.74
CA LEU A 113 -3.15 -6.12 3.33
C LEU A 113 -3.75 -7.35 2.64
N ALA A 114 -4.09 -7.22 1.37
CA ALA A 114 -4.40 -8.34 0.49
C ALA A 114 -3.31 -8.53 -0.57
N MET A 115 -3.02 -9.77 -0.91
CA MET A 115 -2.27 -10.18 -2.09
C MET A 115 -3.23 -10.99 -2.96
N HIS A 116 -3.60 -10.44 -4.12
CA HIS A 116 -4.57 -11.04 -5.04
C HIS A 116 -3.91 -11.48 -6.34
N ASN A 117 -4.25 -12.69 -6.81
CA ASN A 117 -3.84 -13.22 -8.09
C ASN A 117 -4.94 -13.04 -9.15
N ASN A 118 -4.70 -12.20 -10.15
CA ASN A 118 -5.63 -11.92 -11.24
C ASN A 118 -5.88 -13.11 -12.18
N LYS A 119 -5.04 -14.15 -12.18
CA LYS A 119 -5.22 -15.37 -12.98
C LYS A 119 -6.01 -16.46 -12.26
N THR A 120 -5.80 -16.64 -10.96
CA THR A 120 -6.45 -17.71 -10.18
C THR A 120 -7.62 -17.21 -9.34
N SER A 121 -7.78 -15.89 -9.20
CA SER A 121 -8.70 -15.23 -8.26
C SER A 121 -8.44 -15.54 -6.78
N GLU A 122 -7.30 -16.16 -6.45
CA GLU A 122 -6.92 -16.45 -5.07
C GLU A 122 -6.45 -15.18 -4.37
N THR A 123 -6.88 -15.00 -3.12
CA THR A 123 -6.48 -13.87 -2.27
C THR A 123 -5.95 -14.38 -0.94
N ARG A 124 -4.81 -13.85 -0.51
CA ARG A 124 -4.26 -14.05 0.85
C ARG A 124 -4.23 -12.73 1.59
N TYR A 125 -4.34 -12.80 2.91
CA TYR A 125 -4.47 -11.62 3.76
C TYR A 125 -3.40 -11.59 4.83
N PHE A 126 -2.83 -10.40 5.05
CA PHE A 126 -2.04 -10.09 6.23
C PHE A 126 -2.88 -9.23 7.17
N TYR A 127 -3.14 -9.70 8.39
CA TYR A 127 -3.81 -8.91 9.41
C TYR A 127 -2.79 -8.18 10.29
N ALA A 128 -2.95 -6.87 10.44
CA ALA A 128 -2.00 -6.06 11.19
C ALA A 128 -2.07 -6.27 12.70
N GLY A 129 -3.14 -6.89 13.20
CA GLY A 129 -3.43 -7.05 14.62
C GLY A 129 -4.46 -6.03 15.11
N GLN A 130 -4.96 -6.26 16.32
CA GLN A 130 -5.92 -5.36 16.96
C GLN A 130 -5.34 -3.95 17.14
N ASP A 131 -6.22 -2.95 17.15
CA ASP A 131 -5.89 -1.54 17.33
C ASP A 131 -4.74 -1.04 16.44
N SER A 132 -4.69 -1.56 15.21
CA SER A 132 -3.66 -1.24 14.25
C SER A 132 -4.26 -0.75 12.94
N HIS A 133 -3.60 0.22 12.30
CA HIS A 133 -3.88 0.59 10.93
C HIS A 133 -2.66 0.34 10.04
N VAL A 134 -2.93 0.03 8.78
CA VAL A 134 -1.90 -0.17 7.76
C VAL A 134 -1.85 1.06 6.86
N GLN A 135 -0.64 1.50 6.53
CA GLN A 135 -0.39 2.50 5.50
C GLN A 135 0.05 1.82 4.19
N GLU A 136 0.02 2.58 3.09
CA GLU A 136 0.30 2.08 1.73
C GLU A 136 1.48 1.09 1.69
N PRO A 137 1.27 -0.13 1.14
CA PRO A 137 2.33 -1.09 0.97
C PRO A 137 3.28 -0.66 -0.15
N ILE A 138 4.48 -1.24 -0.17
CA ILE A 138 5.37 -1.22 -1.34
C ILE A 138 5.79 -2.65 -1.66
N PHE A 139 5.87 -2.98 -2.95
CA PHE A 139 6.43 -4.24 -3.41
C PHE A 139 7.93 -4.09 -3.73
N ILE A 140 8.73 -5.07 -3.35
CA ILE A 140 10.17 -5.14 -3.56
C ILE A 140 10.48 -6.48 -4.25
N PRO A 141 10.98 -6.49 -5.50
CA PRO A 141 11.27 -7.74 -6.19
C PRO A 141 12.41 -8.49 -5.49
N ARG A 142 12.34 -9.84 -5.45
CA ARG A 142 13.39 -10.65 -4.83
C ARG A 142 14.76 -10.49 -5.49
N SER A 143 14.72 -10.30 -6.80
CA SER A 143 15.85 -10.03 -7.66
C SER A 143 15.33 -9.38 -8.94
N THR A 144 16.20 -8.75 -9.73
CA THR A 144 15.83 -8.20 -11.05
C THR A 144 15.12 -9.21 -11.95
N ASP A 145 15.53 -10.48 -11.85
CA ASP A 145 15.05 -11.58 -12.70
C ASP A 145 13.99 -12.46 -12.02
N SER A 146 13.48 -12.08 -10.84
CA SER A 146 12.43 -12.86 -10.17
C SER A 146 11.15 -12.80 -10.98
N LYS A 147 10.30 -13.84 -10.84
CA LYS A 147 8.95 -13.81 -11.41
C LYS A 147 8.16 -12.62 -10.87
N GLU A 148 7.15 -12.19 -11.62
CA GLU A 148 6.19 -11.19 -11.16
C GLU A 148 5.66 -11.55 -9.78
N GLY A 149 5.65 -10.57 -8.86
CA GLY A 149 5.12 -10.76 -7.51
C GLY A 149 5.98 -11.64 -6.59
N ASP A 150 7.11 -12.21 -7.05
CA ASP A 150 8.06 -12.90 -6.17
C ASP A 150 9.05 -11.90 -5.56
N GLY A 151 8.84 -11.63 -4.28
CA GLY A 151 9.59 -10.64 -3.52
C GLY A 151 9.06 -10.44 -2.12
N TRP A 152 9.13 -9.21 -1.66
CA TRP A 152 8.66 -8.78 -0.36
C TRP A 152 7.65 -7.65 -0.49
N VAL A 153 6.74 -7.58 0.46
CA VAL A 153 5.91 -6.40 0.69
C VAL A 153 6.34 -5.76 2.00
N MET A 154 6.50 -4.45 1.97
CA MET A 154 6.79 -3.66 3.16
C MET A 154 5.70 -2.63 3.38
N ALA A 155 5.27 -2.47 4.62
CA ALA A 155 4.22 -1.51 4.99
C ALA A 155 4.48 -0.95 6.39
N MET A 156 3.97 0.25 6.65
CA MET A 156 3.99 0.84 7.99
C MET A 156 2.69 0.50 8.72
N ILE A 157 2.82 0.06 9.97
CA ILE A 157 1.71 -0.26 10.85
C ILE A 157 1.64 0.77 11.97
N GLU A 158 0.57 1.53 12.03
CA GLU A 158 0.26 2.41 13.15
C GLU A 158 -0.27 1.55 14.31
N ARG A 159 0.46 1.51 15.43
CA ARG A 159 0.03 0.86 16.69
C ARG A 159 -0.68 1.89 17.55
N ARG A 160 -2.00 1.96 17.45
CA ARG A 160 -2.79 3.07 17.99
C ARG A 160 -2.71 3.20 19.50
N ILE A 161 -2.85 2.08 20.23
CA ILE A 161 -2.75 2.07 21.70
C ILE A 161 -1.32 2.35 22.18
N ALA A 162 -0.33 1.80 21.49
CA ALA A 162 1.07 1.97 21.84
C ALA A 162 1.66 3.31 21.39
N ASN A 163 0.89 4.11 20.64
CA ASN A 163 1.29 5.40 20.06
C ASN A 163 2.67 5.36 19.39
N ARG A 164 2.89 4.36 18.53
CA ARG A 164 4.11 4.19 17.74
C ARG A 164 3.80 3.59 16.38
N CYS A 165 4.78 3.56 15.50
CA CYS A 165 4.70 2.85 14.23
C CYS A 165 5.68 1.67 14.21
N ASP A 166 5.31 0.60 13.51
CA ASP A 166 6.21 -0.49 13.16
C ASP A 166 6.35 -0.52 11.62
N LEU A 167 7.51 -0.93 11.11
CA LEU A 167 7.69 -1.27 9.70
C LEU A 167 7.70 -2.79 9.57
N VAL A 168 6.75 -3.36 8.84
CA VAL A 168 6.66 -4.81 8.63
C VAL A 168 7.24 -5.19 7.28
N VAL A 169 7.94 -6.31 7.23
CA VAL A 169 8.40 -6.94 5.99
C VAL A 169 7.74 -8.30 5.89
N ILE A 170 7.08 -8.56 4.77
CA ILE A 170 6.27 -9.75 4.50
C ILE A 170 6.87 -10.45 3.28
N ASP A 171 7.13 -11.75 3.35
CA ASP A 171 7.53 -12.52 2.17
C ASP A 171 6.28 -12.90 1.37
N THR A 172 6.26 -12.58 0.09
CA THR A 172 5.14 -12.91 -0.80
C THR A 172 4.86 -14.41 -0.93
N ARG A 173 5.80 -15.29 -0.55
CA ARG A 173 5.56 -16.74 -0.52
C ARG A 173 4.73 -17.17 0.68
N ASP A 174 4.75 -16.40 1.77
CA ASP A 174 4.07 -16.67 3.04
C ASP A 174 3.44 -15.36 3.56
N PHE A 175 2.44 -14.89 2.82
CA PHE A 175 1.91 -13.51 2.93
C PHE A 175 1.13 -13.26 4.23
N GLU A 176 0.76 -14.31 4.97
CA GLU A 176 -0.13 -14.21 6.14
C GLU A 176 0.61 -13.76 7.41
N LYS A 177 1.94 -13.62 7.36
CA LYS A 177 2.74 -13.17 8.50
C LYS A 177 3.95 -12.34 8.07
N ALA A 178 4.38 -11.45 8.97
CA ALA A 178 5.62 -10.71 8.79
C ALA A 178 6.83 -11.62 9.05
N ILE A 179 7.83 -11.54 8.19
CA ILE A 179 9.14 -12.16 8.40
C ILE A 179 10.06 -11.28 9.25
N ALA A 180 9.78 -9.98 9.32
CA ALA A 180 10.47 -9.03 10.18
C ALA A 180 9.53 -7.88 10.58
N ILE A 181 9.73 -7.36 11.79
CA ILE A 181 9.03 -6.18 12.31
C ILE A 181 10.09 -5.25 12.92
N VAL A 182 10.23 -4.04 12.36
CA VAL A 182 11.10 -2.99 12.90
C VAL A 182 10.23 -2.02 13.69
N GLY A 183 10.29 -2.10 15.02
CA GLY A 183 9.55 -1.19 15.89
C GLY A 183 10.21 0.19 15.94
N LEU A 184 9.47 1.25 15.59
CA LEU A 184 9.94 2.62 15.73
C LEU A 184 9.64 3.14 17.15
N PRO A 185 10.55 3.88 17.78
CA PRO A 185 10.33 4.41 19.13
C PRO A 185 9.43 5.66 19.16
N PHE A 186 8.79 5.98 18.04
CA PHE A 186 7.92 7.15 17.89
C PHE A 186 6.76 6.86 16.93
N HIS A 187 5.74 7.71 17.00
CA HIS A 187 4.62 7.74 16.07
C HIS A 187 4.99 8.55 14.83
N ILE A 188 4.66 8.01 13.66
CA ILE A 188 4.71 8.73 12.39
C ILE A 188 3.26 8.99 11.98
N LYS A 189 2.93 10.26 11.72
CA LYS A 189 1.61 10.63 11.20
C LYS A 189 1.32 9.85 9.91
N ALA A 190 0.06 9.48 9.70
CA ALA A 190 -0.39 8.83 8.45
C ALA A 190 0.22 9.50 7.21
N GLN A 191 0.96 8.72 6.43
CA GLN A 191 1.55 9.15 5.15
C GLN A 191 0.55 8.87 4.01
N ILE A 192 0.86 9.40 2.82
CA ILE A 192 0.05 9.16 1.62
C ILE A 192 0.68 8.03 0.81
N HIS A 193 1.81 8.30 0.15
CA HIS A 193 2.46 7.35 -0.73
C HIS A 193 3.92 7.05 -0.35
N GLY A 194 4.43 5.93 -0.82
CA GLY A 194 5.82 5.50 -0.66
C GLY A 194 6.36 4.74 -1.86
N ASN A 195 7.69 4.75 -2.03
CA ASN A 195 8.38 3.99 -3.08
C ASN A 195 9.65 3.36 -2.54
N TRP A 196 9.99 2.18 -3.07
CA TRP A 196 11.28 1.56 -2.85
C TRP A 196 12.28 2.03 -3.91
N VAL A 197 13.51 2.29 -3.50
CA VAL A 197 14.62 2.57 -4.41
C VAL A 197 15.75 1.63 -4.06
N GLU A 198 16.11 0.76 -5.00
CA GLU A 198 17.23 -0.16 -4.82
C GLU A 198 18.52 0.61 -4.56
N ALA A 199 19.37 0.09 -3.67
CA ALA A 199 20.63 0.75 -3.33
C ALA A 199 21.52 0.93 -4.58
N THR A 200 21.44 0.01 -5.55
CA THR A 200 22.16 0.08 -6.83
C THR A 200 21.74 1.24 -7.72
N GLU A 201 20.54 1.79 -7.52
CA GLU A 201 20.01 2.97 -8.25
C GLU A 201 20.45 4.29 -7.60
N THR A 202 20.93 4.24 -6.36
CA THR A 202 21.42 5.44 -5.66
C THR A 202 22.82 5.79 -6.13
N ARG A 203 23.06 7.06 -6.49
CA ARG A 203 24.37 7.58 -6.96
C ARG A 203 25.38 7.79 -5.81
N GLY A 204 25.46 6.82 -4.91
CA GLY A 204 26.23 6.88 -3.66
C GLY A 204 25.41 7.48 -2.51
N THR A 205 25.73 7.03 -1.29
CA THR A 205 25.15 7.56 -0.06
C THR A 205 26.10 8.58 0.54
N LYS A 206 25.59 9.79 0.80
CA LYS A 206 26.26 10.77 1.67
C LYS A 206 25.41 10.89 2.93
N SER A 207 26.03 10.80 4.11
CA SER A 207 25.31 11.03 5.36
C SER A 207 24.65 12.41 5.35
N LEU A 208 23.34 12.45 5.61
CA LEU A 208 22.59 13.69 5.82
C LEU A 208 22.69 14.19 7.26
N VAL A 209 23.13 13.32 8.18
CA VAL A 209 23.42 13.69 9.56
C VAL A 209 24.89 14.05 9.69
N ARG A 210 25.18 14.95 10.64
CA ARG A 210 26.55 15.27 11.02
C ARG A 210 27.26 13.98 11.42
N GLU A 211 28.21 13.55 10.62
CA GLU A 211 29.17 12.54 11.04
C GLU A 211 29.97 13.14 12.18
N MET A 212 29.80 12.60 13.38
CA MET A 212 30.67 12.98 14.48
C MET A 212 32.04 12.37 14.19
N GLU A 213 33.07 13.22 14.17
CA GLU A 213 34.45 12.73 14.16
C GLU A 213 34.63 11.76 15.33
N THR A 214 35.51 10.77 15.15
CA THR A 214 35.87 9.88 16.24
C THR A 214 36.33 10.73 17.41
N ILE A 215 35.53 10.74 18.48
CA ILE A 215 35.90 11.45 19.70
C ILE A 215 37.08 10.68 20.28
N GLU A 216 38.29 11.22 20.15
CA GLU A 216 39.43 10.74 20.92
C GLU A 216 39.12 10.97 22.39
N ILE A 217 38.72 9.89 23.07
CA ILE A 217 38.63 9.89 24.52
C ILE A 217 40.07 10.10 25.00
N SER A 218 40.33 11.25 25.60
CA SER A 218 41.68 11.70 25.99
C SER A 218 42.45 10.71 26.88
N GLY A 219 41.76 9.71 27.46
CA GLY A 219 42.31 8.78 28.44
C GLY A 219 42.69 9.45 29.78
N LYS A 220 42.57 10.78 29.83
CA LYS A 220 42.84 11.62 31.00
C LYS A 220 41.53 11.80 31.71
N GLY A 221 41.33 11.04 32.79
CA GLY A 221 40.18 11.24 33.68
C GLY A 221 40.07 12.71 34.11
N ALA A 222 38.88 13.13 34.54
CA ALA A 222 38.52 14.53 34.84
C ALA A 222 39.31 15.20 36.00
N LEU A 223 40.43 14.61 36.44
CA LEU A 223 41.21 15.01 37.61
C LEU A 223 42.72 15.15 37.33
N GLU A 224 43.17 15.24 36.07
CA GLU A 224 44.57 15.66 35.86
C GLU A 224 44.75 17.12 36.32
N PRO A 225 45.71 17.42 37.22
CA PRO A 225 46.00 18.79 37.59
C PRO A 225 46.54 19.53 36.36
N MET A 226 45.96 20.67 36.02
CA MET A 226 46.57 21.55 35.02
C MET A 226 47.92 22.02 35.55
N ALA A 227 48.99 21.68 34.84
CA ALA A 227 50.34 22.17 35.08
C ALA A 227 50.49 23.64 34.68
#